data_AF-A0AA48R9U0-F1
#
_entry.id   AF-A0AA48R9U0-F1
#
_cell.length_a   1.000
_cell.length_b   1.000
_cell.length_c   1.000
_cell.angle_alpha   90.00
_cell.angle_beta   90.00
_cell.angle_gamma   90.00
#
_symmetry.space_group_name_H-M   'P 1'
#
loop_
_entity.id
_entity.type
_entity.pdbx_description
1 polymer ?
#
loop_
_entity_poly.entity_id
_entity_poly.type
_entity_poly.pdbx_seq_one_letter_code
_entity_poly.pdbx_strand_id
1 'polypeptide(L)'
;MKKILLIAALAGGAWLAQVETSDAIVCARGPYRAGCAGAYGGAAVRGPYGGYAVRGPYGGGAVGGPYRGVVRGPNGGTAVYRRW
;
A
#
# COMPACT_ATOMS: atom_id res chain seq x y z
N MET A 1 3.27 33.43 -38.24
CA MET A 1 1.96 33.02 -37.67
C MET A 1 1.85 31.50 -37.49
N LYS A 2 2.09 30.68 -38.53
CA LYS A 2 2.05 29.19 -38.44
C LYS A 2 2.95 28.56 -37.35
N LYS A 3 4.11 29.16 -37.07
CA LYS A 3 5.05 28.71 -36.03
C LYS A 3 4.55 28.95 -34.60
N ILE A 4 3.72 29.98 -34.38
CA ILE A 4 3.19 30.32 -33.05
C ILE A 4 2.12 29.30 -32.63
N LEU A 5 1.30 28.84 -33.57
CA LEU A 5 0.29 27.80 -33.33
C LEU A 5 0.92 26.45 -32.95
N LEU A 6 2.06 26.10 -33.58
CA LEU A 6 2.80 24.87 -33.25
C LEU A 6 3.37 24.91 -31.83
N ILE A 7 3.91 26.05 -31.40
CA ILE A 7 4.47 26.21 -30.04
C ILE A 7 3.36 26.16 -28.99
N ALA A 8 2.20 26.79 -29.25
CA ALA A 8 1.05 26.74 -28.35
C ALA A 8 0.49 25.32 -28.18
N ALA A 9 0.47 24.52 -29.25
CA ALA A 9 0.01 23.12 -29.20
C ALA A 9 0.97 22.22 -28.39
N LEU A 10 2.29 22.39 -28.56
CA LEU A 10 3.30 21.65 -27.81
C LEU A 10 3.33 22.04 -26.33
N ALA A 11 3.18 23.34 -26.03
CA ALA A 11 3.06 23.80 -24.66
C ALA A 11 1.77 23.28 -24.01
N GLY A 12 0.63 23.31 -24.71
CA GLY A 12 -0.66 22.83 -24.20
C GLY A 12 -0.71 21.32 -23.94
N GLY A 13 -0.03 20.50 -24.75
CA GLY A 13 0.03 19.05 -24.56
C GLY A 13 0.77 18.62 -23.30
N ALA A 14 1.76 19.38 -22.86
CA ALA A 14 2.53 19.08 -21.64
C ALA A 14 1.73 19.34 -20.35
N TRP A 15 0.76 20.25 -20.37
CA TRP A 15 -0.09 20.54 -19.21
C TRP A 15 -1.16 19.46 -18.96
N LEU A 16 -1.55 18.69 -19.97
CA LEU A 16 -2.57 17.64 -19.85
C LEU A 16 -2.02 16.28 -19.40
N ALA A 17 -0.70 16.11 -19.37
CA ALA A 17 -0.06 14.90 -18.86
C ALA A 17 0.09 14.94 -17.33
N GLN A 18 -0.99 15.24 -16.62
CA GLN A 18 -1.07 15.04 -15.17
C GLN A 18 -1.34 13.54 -14.96
N VAL A 19 -0.30 12.72 -14.85
CA VAL A 19 -0.46 11.33 -14.40
C VAL A 19 -0.73 11.39 -12.89
N GLU A 20 -2.00 11.46 -12.51
CA GLU A 20 -2.39 11.18 -11.13
C GLU A 20 -2.20 9.67 -10.90
N THR A 21 -1.19 9.31 -10.11
CA THR A 21 -1.04 7.95 -9.63
C THR A 21 -2.27 7.60 -8.81
N SER A 22 -3.20 6.86 -9.38
CA SER A 22 -4.36 6.35 -8.65
C SER A 22 -3.87 5.31 -7.65
N ASP A 23 -3.90 5.66 -6.37
CA ASP A 23 -3.62 4.79 -5.23
C ASP A 23 -4.71 3.73 -5.06
N ALA A 24 -4.80 2.81 -6.02
CA ALA A 24 -5.82 1.77 -6.03
C ALA A 24 -5.56 0.73 -4.93
N ILE A 25 -6.58 0.48 -4.10
CA ILE A 25 -6.57 -0.61 -3.13
C ILE A 25 -7.15 -1.86 -3.81
N VAL A 26 -6.36 -2.93 -3.85
CA VAL A 26 -6.79 -4.22 -4.39
C VAL A 26 -7.06 -5.18 -3.25
N CYS A 27 -8.32 -5.54 -3.06
CA CYS A 27 -8.74 -6.49 -2.04
C CYS A 27 -9.13 -7.84 -2.66
N ALA A 28 -8.74 -8.92 -1.98
CA ALA A 28 -9.17 -10.27 -2.30
C ALA A 28 -9.73 -10.94 -1.04
N ARG A 29 -10.81 -11.70 -1.20
CA ARG A 29 -11.42 -12.48 -0.11
C ARG A 29 -11.60 -13.93 -0.55
N GLY A 30 -10.90 -14.83 0.12
CA GLY A 30 -11.01 -16.26 -0.06
C GLY A 30 -11.29 -16.98 1.27
N PRO A 31 -11.68 -18.27 1.21
CA PRO A 31 -12.01 -19.05 2.40
C PRO A 31 -10.81 -19.23 3.35
N TYR A 32 -9.59 -19.27 2.81
CA TYR A 32 -8.37 -19.48 3.60
C TYR A 32 -7.54 -18.21 3.79
N ARG A 33 -7.67 -17.21 2.92
CA ARG A 33 -6.95 -15.93 3.02
C ARG A 33 -7.81 -14.79 2.51
N ALA A 34 -7.84 -13.70 3.26
CA ALA A 34 -8.42 -12.43 2.83
C ALA A 34 -7.41 -11.31 3.09
N GLY A 35 -7.35 -10.32 2.21
CA GLY A 35 -6.42 -9.22 2.39
C GLY A 35 -6.55 -8.14 1.34
N CYS A 36 -5.88 -7.02 1.58
CA CYS A 36 -5.80 -5.90 0.67
C CYS A 36 -4.34 -5.47 0.50
N ALA A 37 -3.99 -5.09 -0.73
CA ALA A 37 -2.78 -4.35 -1.06
C ALA A 37 -3.17 -2.91 -1.38
N GLY A 38 -2.48 -1.95 -0.78
CA GLY A 38 -2.69 -0.52 -0.97
C GLY A 38 -1.43 0.16 -1.47
N ALA A 39 -1.53 1.48 -1.60
CA ALA A 39 -0.46 2.32 -2.10
C ALA A 39 0.85 2.18 -1.33
N TYR A 40 1.95 2.51 -2.01
CA TYR A 40 3.31 2.50 -1.45
C TYR A 40 3.70 1.15 -0.83
N GLY A 41 3.12 0.04 -1.32
CA GLY A 41 3.43 -1.32 -0.87
C GLY A 41 2.86 -1.69 0.50
N GLY A 42 1.86 -0.94 0.99
CA GLY A 42 1.09 -1.31 2.16
C GLY A 42 0.24 -2.55 1.90
N ALA A 43 0.14 -3.47 2.86
CA ALA A 43 -0.67 -4.67 2.71
C ALA A 43 -1.19 -5.17 4.06
N ALA A 44 -2.38 -5.77 4.06
CA ALA A 44 -2.96 -6.43 5.22
C ALA A 44 -3.57 -7.76 4.79
N VAL A 45 -3.27 -8.84 5.53
CA VAL A 45 -3.77 -10.19 5.26
C VAL A 45 -4.24 -10.81 6.57
N ARG A 46 -5.39 -11.49 6.53
CA ARG A 46 -5.93 -12.33 7.60
C ARG A 46 -5.88 -13.79 7.17
N GLY A 47 -5.32 -14.62 8.05
CA GLY A 47 -5.25 -16.07 7.91
C GLY A 47 -6.46 -16.77 8.52
N PRO A 48 -6.57 -18.10 8.32
CA PRO A 48 -7.76 -18.86 8.67
C PRO A 48 -7.91 -19.04 10.19
N TYR A 49 -6.80 -19.14 10.93
CA TYR A 49 -6.79 -19.38 12.38
C TYR A 49 -6.63 -18.11 13.22
N GLY A 50 -7.25 -17.00 12.77
CA GLY A 50 -7.20 -15.72 13.49
C GLY A 50 -5.85 -15.00 13.42
N GLY A 51 -4.90 -15.52 12.65
CA GLY A 51 -3.63 -14.86 12.38
C GLY A 51 -3.76 -13.69 11.41
N TYR A 52 -2.82 -12.77 11.45
CA TYR A 52 -2.75 -11.62 10.55
C TYR A 52 -1.31 -11.22 10.24
N ALA A 53 -1.14 -10.54 9.12
CA ALA A 53 0.10 -9.90 8.70
C ALA A 53 -0.22 -8.54 8.10
N VAL A 54 0.50 -7.50 8.50
CA VAL A 54 0.35 -6.13 8.01
C VAL A 54 1.73 -5.56 7.70
N ARG A 55 1.84 -4.85 6.59
CA ARG A 55 2.98 -4.03 6.22
C ARG A 55 2.48 -2.60 5.98
N GLY A 56 3.07 -1.65 6.68
CA GLY A 56 2.86 -0.24 6.45
C GLY A 56 3.69 0.25 5.25
N PRO A 57 3.24 1.32 4.58
CA PRO A 57 3.91 1.87 3.41
C PRO A 57 5.35 2.34 3.70
N TYR A 58 5.62 2.77 4.94
CA TYR A 58 6.93 3.30 5.35
C TYR A 58 7.83 2.25 6.04
N GLY A 59 7.63 0.95 5.79
CA GLY A 59 8.57 -0.10 6.20
C GLY A 59 8.33 -0.74 7.57
N GLY A 60 7.32 -0.29 8.33
CA GLY A 60 6.84 -0.98 9.53
C GLY A 60 5.90 -2.15 9.20
N GLY A 61 5.63 -3.01 10.17
CA GLY A 61 4.70 -4.12 10.00
C GLY A 61 4.37 -4.86 11.28
N ALA A 62 3.31 -5.66 11.25
CA ALA A 62 2.88 -6.48 12.36
C ALA A 62 2.46 -7.86 11.88
N VAL A 63 2.91 -8.90 12.57
CA VAL A 63 2.44 -10.27 12.35
C VAL A 63 1.94 -10.81 13.68
N GLY A 64 0.76 -11.40 13.69
CA GLY A 64 0.15 -11.89 14.91
C GLY A 64 -0.60 -13.18 14.67
N GLY A 65 -0.49 -14.10 15.61
CA GLY A 65 -1.36 -15.26 15.74
C GLY A 65 -2.33 -15.08 16.90
N PRO A 66 -3.17 -16.09 17.18
CA PRO A 66 -4.16 -16.04 18.25
C PRO A 66 -3.54 -15.78 19.64
N TYR A 67 -2.31 -16.24 19.90
CA TYR A 67 -1.68 -16.19 21.22
C TYR A 67 -0.50 -15.20 21.34
N ARG A 68 0.14 -14.84 20.21
CA ARG A 68 1.38 -14.05 20.21
C ARG A 68 1.51 -13.24 18.93
N GLY A 69 2.13 -12.08 19.02
CA GLY A 69 2.47 -11.28 17.84
C GLY A 69 3.78 -10.53 17.98
N VAL A 70 4.23 -10.00 16.84
CA VAL A 70 5.43 -9.22 16.68
C VAL A 70 5.06 -7.96 15.88
N VAL A 71 5.51 -6.82 16.36
CA VAL A 71 5.38 -5.53 15.67
C VAL A 71 6.77 -4.98 15.43
N ARG A 72 7.04 -4.51 14.21
CA ARG A 72 8.23 -3.77 13.85
C ARG A 72 7.86 -2.36 13.41
N GLY A 73 8.42 -1.36 14.08
CA GLY A 73 8.27 0.03 13.71
C GLY A 73 9.06 0.38 12.44
N PRO A 74 8.70 1.47 11.74
CA PRO A 74 9.42 1.95 10.55
C PRO A 74 10.92 2.15 10.78
N ASN A 75 11.29 2.61 11.97
CA ASN A 75 12.66 2.97 12.34
C ASN A 75 13.45 1.78 12.95
N GLY A 76 12.96 0.55 12.83
CA GLY A 76 13.72 -0.65 13.18
C GLY A 76 13.45 -1.27 14.56
N GLY A 77 12.68 -0.62 15.44
CA GLY A 77 12.31 -1.20 16.74
C GLY A 77 11.35 -2.38 16.61
N THR A 78 11.60 -3.48 17.32
CA THR A 78 10.72 -4.66 17.33
C THR A 78 10.17 -4.92 18.73
N ALA A 79 8.86 -5.05 18.84
CA ALA A 79 8.16 -5.43 20.06
C ALA A 79 7.47 -6.78 19.86
N VAL A 80 7.58 -7.64 20.86
CA VAL A 80 6.87 -8.92 20.89
C VAL A 80 5.91 -8.89 22.06
N TYR A 81 4.66 -9.30 21.82
CA TYR A 81 3.63 -9.33 22.84
C TYR A 81 2.88 -10.66 22.82
N ARG A 82 2.26 -11.02 23.95
CA ARG A 82 1.29 -12.12 24.06
C ARG A 82 -0.12 -11.54 24.17
N ARG A 83 -1.09 -12.28 23.64
CA ARG A 83 -2.52 -12.00 23.82
C ARG A 83 -3.01 -12.92 24.93
N TRP A 84 -3.53 -12.34 26.01
CA TRP A 84 -4.10 -13.05 27.16
C TRP A 84 -5.59 -13.24 26.95
#